data_AF-A0A060DTC1-F1
#
_entry.id   AF-A0A060DTC1-F1
#
_cell.length_a   1.000
_cell.length_b   1.000
_cell.length_c   1.000
_cell.angle_alpha   90.00
_cell.angle_beta   90.00
_cell.angle_gamma   90.00
#
_symmetry.space_group_name_H-M   'P 1'
#
loop_
_entity.id
_entity.type
_entity.pdbx_description
1 polymer ?
#
loop_
_entity_poly.entity_id
_entity_poly.type
_entity_poly.pdbx_seq_one_letter_code
_entity_poly.pdbx_strand_id
1 'polypeptide(L)'
;MTAAPLRKIRQRQARDVADLCTLDDAARLLLAPDQSPTDYLAALIGAGRRADAVRVLAHALPPREAVWWACVCIRATLPPDAPEPVLSALEAARAWVFQPSDANRRAAYASAQATDFQHAASWAAVGAFWSGGSMAPAGAPDVPAPDGLAGKAVAAAVILAAVTRQPEQGNQRLAAFLDSGLDIAAGGNGRLTETLSGSGAGGAGEGDTR
;
A
#
# COMPACT_ATOMS: atom_id res chain seq x y z
N MET A 1 13.22 21.81 -9.65
CA MET A 1 13.71 20.70 -8.81
C MET A 1 13.46 19.41 -9.58
N THR A 2 14.50 18.73 -10.05
CA THR A 2 14.34 17.46 -10.78
C THR A 2 13.98 16.37 -9.78
N ALA A 3 12.84 15.70 -9.96
CA ALA A 3 12.43 14.60 -9.09
C ALA A 3 13.49 13.49 -9.10
N ALA A 4 13.75 12.88 -7.93
CA ALA A 4 14.71 11.78 -7.82
C ALA A 4 14.26 10.58 -8.69
N PRO A 5 15.18 9.87 -9.35
CA PRO A 5 14.81 8.73 -10.19
C PRO A 5 14.24 7.58 -9.34
N LEU A 6 13.12 6.99 -9.78
CA LEU A 6 12.46 5.87 -9.10
C LEU A 6 13.15 4.53 -9.43
N ARG A 7 14.33 4.32 -8.86
CA ARG A 7 15.27 3.22 -9.15
C ARG A 7 14.70 1.81 -8.93
N LYS A 8 13.66 1.68 -8.11
CA LYS A 8 13.04 0.37 -7.79
C LYS A 8 11.98 -0.06 -8.80
N ILE A 9 11.47 0.86 -9.61
CA ILE A 9 10.52 0.54 -10.68
C ILE A 9 11.33 0.03 -11.87
N ARG A 10 11.11 -1.24 -12.25
CA ARG A 10 11.89 -1.91 -13.30
C ARG A 10 11.15 -2.01 -14.63
N GLN A 11 9.83 -1.84 -14.58
CA GLN A 11 8.96 -1.86 -15.75
C GLN A 11 9.30 -0.68 -16.66
N ARG A 12 9.35 -0.92 -17.97
CA ARG A 12 9.70 0.11 -18.94
C ARG A 12 8.48 0.90 -19.40
N GLN A 13 7.31 0.25 -19.46
CA GLN A 13 6.08 0.86 -19.93
C GLN A 13 5.02 0.86 -18.84
N ALA A 14 4.30 1.98 -18.72
CA ALA A 14 3.19 2.13 -17.81
C ALA A 14 2.06 1.13 -18.10
N ARG A 15 1.85 0.76 -19.38
CA ARG A 15 0.84 -0.22 -19.79
C ARG A 15 1.01 -1.57 -19.10
N ASP A 16 2.27 -2.04 -18.98
CA ASP A 16 2.60 -3.34 -18.36
C ASP A 16 2.16 -3.40 -16.89
N VAL A 17 2.15 -2.25 -16.21
CA VAL A 17 1.68 -2.11 -14.83
C VAL A 17 0.17 -1.89 -14.79
N ALA A 18 -0.35 -1.04 -15.67
CA ALA A 18 -1.76 -0.67 -15.72
C ALA A 18 -2.67 -1.86 -16.05
N ASP A 19 -2.22 -2.80 -16.87
CA ASP A 19 -2.97 -4.01 -17.23
C ASP A 19 -3.18 -4.97 -16.05
N LEU A 20 -2.30 -4.93 -15.05
CA LEU A 20 -2.45 -5.68 -13.80
C LEU A 20 -3.42 -5.02 -12.82
N CYS A 21 -3.71 -3.73 -13.02
CA CYS A 21 -4.48 -2.89 -12.13
C CYS A 21 -5.96 -2.80 -12.54
N THR A 22 -6.83 -2.76 -11.53
CA THR A 22 -8.22 -2.31 -11.72
C THR A 22 -8.26 -0.79 -11.58
N LEU A 23 -8.08 -0.09 -12.70
CA LEU A 23 -8.10 1.38 -12.79
C LEU A 23 -9.47 1.88 -13.25
N ASP A 24 -9.88 3.05 -12.74
CA ASP A 24 -11.05 3.75 -13.25
C ASP A 24 -10.84 4.31 -14.66
N ASP A 25 -11.92 4.64 -15.36
CA ASP A 25 -11.86 5.11 -16.75
C ASP A 25 -11.06 6.42 -16.89
N ALA A 26 -11.18 7.32 -15.90
CA ALA A 26 -10.47 8.59 -15.93
C ALA A 26 -8.96 8.42 -15.77
N ALA A 27 -8.52 7.47 -14.96
CA ALA A 27 -7.12 7.08 -14.79
C ALA A 27 -6.60 6.40 -16.06
N ARG A 28 -7.41 5.58 -16.73
CA ARG A 28 -7.05 4.95 -18.02
C ARG A 28 -6.86 5.98 -19.13
N LEU A 29 -7.66 7.03 -19.16
CA LEU A 29 -7.51 8.13 -20.15
C LEU A 29 -6.19 8.89 -20.02
N LEU A 30 -5.52 8.83 -18.85
CA LEU A 30 -4.22 9.46 -18.62
C LEU A 30 -3.05 8.60 -19.11
N LEU A 31 -3.30 7.34 -19.50
CA LEU A 31 -2.28 6.42 -19.97
C LEU A 31 -1.94 6.71 -21.44
N ALA A 32 -0.75 7.27 -21.68
CA ALA A 32 -0.29 7.56 -23.04
C ALA A 32 0.51 6.38 -23.64
N PRO A 33 0.57 6.26 -24.99
CA PRO A 33 1.47 5.32 -25.65
C PRO A 33 2.92 5.57 -25.22
N ASP A 34 3.66 4.49 -24.96
CA ASP A 34 5.09 4.50 -24.59
C ASP A 34 5.45 5.30 -23.32
N GLN A 35 4.45 5.66 -22.51
CA GLN A 35 4.65 6.37 -21.25
C GLN A 35 5.40 5.49 -20.24
N SER A 36 6.38 6.08 -19.53
CA SER A 36 7.05 5.38 -18.44
C SER A 36 6.13 5.26 -17.22
N PRO A 37 6.27 4.22 -16.36
CA PRO A 37 5.47 4.11 -15.15
C PRO A 37 5.62 5.33 -14.22
N THR A 38 6.80 5.95 -14.17
CA THR A 38 7.08 7.16 -13.38
C THR A 38 6.24 8.33 -13.89
N ASP A 39 6.19 8.56 -15.20
CA ASP A 39 5.41 9.65 -15.78
C ASP A 39 3.91 9.41 -15.62
N TYR A 40 3.47 8.15 -15.71
CA TYR A 40 2.07 7.80 -15.48
C TYR A 40 1.65 8.01 -14.02
N LEU A 41 2.50 7.61 -13.07
CA LEU A 41 2.29 7.92 -11.65
C LEU A 41 2.18 9.43 -11.40
N ALA A 42 3.09 10.22 -11.98
CA ALA A 42 3.05 11.68 -11.86
C ALA A 42 1.74 12.27 -12.45
N ALA A 43 1.28 11.76 -13.60
CA ALA A 43 0.03 12.17 -14.23
C ALA A 43 -1.19 11.84 -13.33
N LEU A 44 -1.25 10.63 -12.76
CA LEU A 44 -2.32 10.23 -11.84
C LEU A 44 -2.36 11.10 -10.58
N ILE A 45 -1.19 11.36 -9.99
CA ILE A 45 -1.06 12.22 -8.80
C ILE A 45 -1.49 13.65 -9.12
N GLY A 46 -1.00 14.22 -10.23
CA GLY A 46 -1.35 15.57 -10.68
C GLY A 46 -2.85 15.74 -10.98
N ALA A 47 -3.51 14.70 -11.50
CA ALA A 47 -4.94 14.66 -11.74
C ALA A 47 -5.79 14.33 -10.48
N GLY A 48 -5.15 14.15 -9.32
CA GLY A 48 -5.83 13.80 -8.07
C GLY A 48 -6.38 12.37 -8.04
N ARG A 49 -6.01 11.48 -8.97
CA ARG A 49 -6.40 10.07 -9.04
C ARG A 49 -5.55 9.21 -8.09
N ARG A 50 -5.60 9.56 -6.80
CA ARG A 50 -4.67 9.02 -5.79
C ARG A 50 -4.87 7.52 -5.53
N ALA A 51 -6.11 7.03 -5.54
CA ALA A 51 -6.38 5.60 -5.37
C ALA A 51 -5.78 4.79 -6.53
N ASP A 52 -5.88 5.27 -7.77
CA ASP A 52 -5.27 4.64 -8.93
C ASP A 52 -3.74 4.75 -8.92
N ALA A 53 -3.20 5.89 -8.50
CA ALA A 53 -1.76 6.02 -8.28
C ALA A 53 -1.25 4.99 -7.26
N VAL A 54 -2.00 4.74 -6.18
CA VAL A 54 -1.66 3.69 -5.20
C VAL A 54 -1.67 2.30 -5.83
N ARG A 55 -2.69 2.00 -6.66
CA ARG A 55 -2.76 0.72 -7.37
C ARG A 55 -1.55 0.55 -8.29
N VAL A 56 -1.23 1.54 -9.11
CA VAL A 56 -0.08 1.50 -10.02
C VAL A 56 1.23 1.32 -9.23
N LEU A 57 1.43 2.09 -8.16
CA LEU A 57 2.65 2.02 -7.36
C LEU A 57 2.82 0.66 -6.66
N ALA A 58 1.74 0.09 -6.14
CA ALA A 58 1.74 -1.23 -5.51
C ALA A 58 2.17 -2.35 -6.47
N HIS A 59 1.84 -2.23 -7.77
CA HIS A 59 2.25 -3.19 -8.80
C HIS A 59 3.63 -2.89 -9.39
N ALA A 60 4.05 -1.62 -9.37
CA ALA A 60 5.34 -1.20 -9.90
C ALA A 60 6.50 -1.53 -8.94
N LEU A 61 6.27 -1.45 -7.62
CA LEU A 61 7.27 -1.77 -6.61
C LEU A 61 7.60 -3.28 -6.59
N PRO A 62 8.86 -3.66 -6.32
CA PRO A 62 9.17 -5.05 -6.01
C PRO A 62 8.37 -5.51 -4.77
N PRO A 63 7.96 -6.79 -4.69
CA PRO A 63 7.01 -7.24 -3.66
C PRO A 63 7.43 -6.94 -2.22
N ARG A 64 8.73 -7.05 -1.91
CA ARG A 64 9.23 -6.76 -0.56
C ARG A 64 9.05 -5.28 -0.19
N GLU A 65 9.44 -4.38 -1.09
CA GLU A 65 9.26 -2.94 -0.95
C GLU A 65 7.77 -2.55 -0.92
N ALA A 66 6.92 -3.20 -1.71
CA ALA A 66 5.47 -2.98 -1.73
C ALA A 66 4.81 -3.35 -0.39
N VAL A 67 5.15 -4.51 0.19
CA VAL A 67 4.65 -4.93 1.51
C VAL A 67 5.20 -4.04 2.62
N TRP A 68 6.48 -3.65 2.56
CA TRP A 68 7.05 -2.70 3.50
C TRP A 68 6.28 -1.37 3.50
N TRP A 69 5.99 -0.84 2.32
CA TRP A 69 5.19 0.37 2.15
C TRP A 69 3.81 0.25 2.81
N ALA A 70 3.09 -0.86 2.57
CA ALA A 70 1.82 -1.12 3.25
C ALA A 70 1.98 -1.12 4.78
N CYS A 71 3.02 -1.77 5.32
CA CYS A 71 3.28 -1.80 6.75
C CYS A 71 3.48 -0.40 7.35
N VAL A 72 4.19 0.48 6.63
CA VAL A 72 4.40 1.88 7.05
C VAL A 72 3.08 2.65 7.07
N CYS A 73 2.28 2.55 6.00
CA CYS A 73 0.96 3.19 5.91
C CYS A 73 0.00 2.74 7.02
N ILE A 74 -0.05 1.44 7.30
CA ILE A 74 -0.89 0.86 8.35
C ILE A 74 -0.42 1.35 9.70
N ARG A 75 0.89 1.29 10.01
CA ARG A 75 1.43 1.73 11.29
C ARG A 75 1.09 3.19 11.60
N ALA A 76 1.06 4.06 10.59
CA ALA A 76 0.72 5.47 10.74
C ALA A 76 -0.76 5.75 11.06
N THR A 77 -1.65 4.78 10.85
CA THR A 77 -3.10 4.94 11.06
C THR A 77 -3.66 3.97 12.10
N LEU A 78 -2.82 3.05 12.58
CA LEU A 78 -3.19 2.03 13.54
C LEU A 78 -3.47 2.66 14.92
N PRO A 79 -4.62 2.34 15.56
CA PRO A 79 -4.90 2.79 16.92
C PRO A 79 -3.87 2.29 17.93
N PRO A 80 -3.66 3.03 19.04
CA PRO A 80 -2.99 2.48 20.23
C PRO A 80 -3.69 1.23 20.80
N ASP A 81 -5.03 1.17 20.69
CA ASP A 81 -5.89 0.09 21.18
C ASP A 81 -6.28 -0.92 20.09
N ALA A 82 -5.47 -1.07 19.05
CA ALA A 82 -5.73 -2.02 17.97
C ALA A 82 -5.86 -3.46 18.51
N PRO A 83 -6.81 -4.27 18.02
CA PRO A 83 -6.95 -5.65 18.44
C PRO A 83 -5.68 -6.48 18.15
N GLU A 84 -5.36 -7.41 19.05
CA GLU A 84 -4.16 -8.23 18.96
C GLU A 84 -4.02 -8.98 17.61
N PRO A 85 -5.08 -9.55 17.00
CA PRO A 85 -4.96 -10.16 15.68
C PRO A 85 -4.48 -9.20 14.59
N VAL A 86 -4.89 -7.92 14.65
CA VAL A 86 -4.48 -6.89 13.69
C VAL A 86 -3.01 -6.52 13.88
N LEU A 87 -2.56 -6.39 15.13
CA LEU A 87 -1.15 -6.17 15.46
C LEU A 87 -0.27 -7.34 14.99
N SER A 88 -0.70 -8.56 15.28
CA SER A 88 -0.04 -9.79 14.87
C SER A 88 0.07 -9.94 13.35
N ALA A 89 -0.96 -9.57 12.58
CA ALA A 89 -0.91 -9.56 11.12
C ALA A 89 0.11 -8.55 10.58
N LEU A 90 0.15 -7.34 11.13
CA LEU A 90 1.12 -6.32 10.75
C LEU A 90 2.56 -6.78 11.06
N GLU A 91 2.81 -7.32 12.26
CA GLU A 91 4.15 -7.78 12.63
C GLU A 91 4.59 -9.01 11.84
N ALA A 92 3.69 -9.92 11.49
CA ALA A 92 4.02 -11.04 10.61
C ALA A 92 4.40 -10.59 9.19
N ALA A 93 3.69 -9.60 8.63
CA ALA A 93 4.07 -9.00 7.35
C ALA A 93 5.46 -8.34 7.42
N ARG A 94 5.76 -7.62 8.52
CA ARG A 94 7.09 -7.01 8.76
C ARG A 94 8.18 -8.07 8.91
N ALA A 95 7.92 -9.15 9.65
CA ALA A 95 8.85 -10.26 9.80
C ALA A 95 9.23 -10.86 8.44
N TRP A 96 8.25 -11.03 7.54
CA TRP A 96 8.52 -11.43 6.17
C TRP A 96 9.33 -10.39 5.37
N VAL A 97 9.06 -9.09 5.53
CA VAL A 97 9.87 -8.04 4.87
C VAL A 97 11.35 -8.13 5.28
N PHE A 98 11.63 -8.36 6.57
CA PHE A 98 13.00 -8.49 7.07
C PHE A 98 13.65 -9.81 6.66
N GLN A 99 12.87 -10.90 6.62
CA GLN A 99 13.32 -12.22 6.22
C GLN A 99 12.27 -12.90 5.33
N PRO A 100 12.36 -12.77 3.99
CA PRO A 100 11.33 -13.22 3.06
C PRO A 100 11.44 -14.74 2.78
N SER A 101 11.32 -15.54 3.82
CA SER A 101 11.29 -17.00 3.75
C SER A 101 9.87 -17.53 3.52
N ASP A 102 9.74 -18.76 3.00
CA ASP A 102 8.42 -19.40 2.86
C ASP A 102 7.72 -19.58 4.21
N ALA A 103 8.49 -19.86 5.27
CA ALA A 103 7.97 -19.97 6.62
C ALA A 103 7.32 -18.66 7.08
N ASN A 104 8.00 -17.53 6.92
CA ASN A 104 7.45 -16.21 7.27
C ASN A 104 6.28 -15.82 6.36
N ARG A 105 6.33 -16.21 5.08
CA ARG A 105 5.26 -16.00 4.10
C ARG A 105 3.98 -16.70 4.53
N ARG A 106 4.07 -17.97 4.95
CA ARG A 106 2.93 -18.75 5.45
C ARG A 106 2.45 -18.29 6.82
N ALA A 107 3.37 -17.87 7.71
CA ALA A 107 3.01 -17.29 9.00
C ALA A 107 2.21 -15.98 8.82
N ALA A 108 2.60 -15.11 7.89
CA ALA A 108 1.83 -13.92 7.53
C ALA A 108 0.40 -14.28 7.09
N TYR A 109 0.23 -15.30 6.23
CA TYR A 109 -1.11 -15.74 5.82
C TYR A 109 -1.95 -16.30 6.98
N ALA A 110 -1.34 -17.04 7.91
CA ALA A 110 -2.02 -17.50 9.12
C ALA A 110 -2.51 -16.33 9.99
N SER A 111 -1.67 -15.30 10.20
CA SER A 111 -2.09 -14.10 10.92
C SER A 111 -3.18 -13.31 10.18
N ALA A 112 -3.17 -13.29 8.85
CA ALA A 112 -4.24 -12.68 8.07
C ALA A 112 -5.58 -13.42 8.26
N GLN A 113 -5.57 -14.75 8.27
CA GLN A 113 -6.78 -15.54 8.52
C GLN A 113 -7.38 -15.27 9.91
N ALA A 114 -6.55 -15.07 10.94
CA ALA A 114 -7.01 -14.75 12.29
C ALA A 114 -7.73 -13.38 12.42
N THR A 115 -7.75 -12.59 11.35
CA THR A 115 -8.45 -11.29 11.27
C THR A 115 -9.68 -11.33 10.36
N ASP A 116 -10.07 -12.51 9.87
CA ASP A 116 -11.14 -12.73 8.88
C ASP A 116 -10.99 -11.86 7.61
N PHE A 117 -9.75 -11.48 7.29
CA PHE A 117 -9.39 -10.61 6.17
C PHE A 117 -10.07 -9.22 6.18
N GLN A 118 -10.51 -8.74 7.34
CA GLN A 118 -11.28 -7.49 7.46
C GLN A 118 -10.44 -6.21 7.62
N HIS A 119 -9.11 -6.33 7.76
CA HIS A 119 -8.26 -5.20 8.12
C HIS A 119 -7.15 -4.92 7.10
N ALA A 120 -6.66 -3.69 7.07
CA ALA A 120 -5.53 -3.31 6.24
C ALA A 120 -4.29 -4.19 6.50
N ALA A 121 -4.02 -4.53 7.77
CA ALA A 121 -2.95 -5.45 8.17
C ALA A 121 -3.10 -6.85 7.57
N SER A 122 -4.33 -7.35 7.44
CA SER A 122 -4.62 -8.63 6.79
C SER A 122 -4.12 -8.61 5.34
N TRP A 123 -4.39 -7.52 4.62
CA TRP A 123 -4.03 -7.40 3.21
C TRP A 123 -2.53 -7.17 2.98
N ALA A 124 -1.81 -6.54 3.92
CA ALA A 124 -0.35 -6.50 3.88
C ALA A 124 0.26 -7.89 4.05
N ALA A 125 -0.27 -8.68 5.00
CA ALA A 125 0.17 -10.04 5.25
C ALA A 125 -0.19 -10.99 4.10
N VAL A 126 -1.35 -10.81 3.47
CA VAL A 126 -1.72 -11.50 2.22
C VAL A 126 -0.82 -11.08 1.05
N GLY A 127 -0.42 -9.80 0.96
CA GLY A 127 0.56 -9.33 -0.02
C GLY A 127 1.92 -10.03 0.11
N ALA A 128 2.38 -10.26 1.35
CA ALA A 128 3.54 -11.11 1.61
C ALA A 128 3.28 -12.55 1.14
N PHE A 129 2.13 -13.12 1.47
CA PHE A 129 1.79 -14.49 1.07
C PHE A 129 1.79 -14.70 -0.46
N TRP A 130 1.20 -13.78 -1.21
CA TRP A 130 1.10 -13.87 -2.67
C TRP A 130 2.33 -13.37 -3.42
N SER A 131 3.41 -12.98 -2.72
CA SER A 131 4.63 -12.44 -3.35
C SER A 131 5.42 -13.49 -4.15
N GLY A 132 5.10 -14.79 -3.99
CA GLY A 132 5.79 -15.91 -4.62
C GLY A 132 5.50 -17.23 -3.91
N GLY A 133 6.05 -18.33 -4.42
CA GLY A 133 5.82 -19.67 -3.89
C GLY A 133 4.39 -20.19 -4.10
N SER A 134 4.11 -21.39 -3.56
CA SER A 134 2.80 -22.02 -3.66
C SER A 134 1.77 -21.34 -2.77
N MET A 135 0.58 -21.08 -3.29
CA MET A 135 -0.62 -20.74 -2.51
C MET A 135 -1.28 -21.95 -1.87
N ALA A 136 -0.97 -23.17 -2.33
CA ALA A 136 -1.56 -24.37 -1.77
C ALA A 136 -1.05 -24.65 -0.33
N PRO A 137 -1.81 -25.44 0.46
CA PRO A 137 -1.33 -25.95 1.74
C PRO A 137 0.05 -26.61 1.64
N ALA A 138 0.81 -26.59 2.72
CA ALA A 138 2.13 -27.23 2.73
C ALA A 138 1.99 -28.73 2.42
N GLY A 139 2.82 -29.23 1.48
CA GLY A 139 2.79 -30.62 1.03
C GLY A 139 1.76 -30.94 -0.07
N ALA A 140 0.88 -30.00 -0.43
CA ALA A 140 -0.01 -30.13 -1.58
C ALA A 140 0.73 -29.78 -2.90
N PRO A 141 0.18 -30.16 -4.07
CA PRO A 141 0.72 -29.74 -5.36
C PRO A 141 0.89 -28.22 -5.46
N ASP A 142 1.92 -27.80 -6.18
CA ASP A 142 2.24 -26.38 -6.34
C ASP A 142 1.14 -25.63 -7.09
N VAL A 143 0.73 -24.48 -6.54
CA VAL A 143 -0.24 -23.57 -7.15
C VAL A 143 0.33 -22.17 -7.05
N PRO A 144 0.95 -21.63 -8.12
CA PRO A 144 1.55 -20.30 -8.06
C PRO A 144 0.46 -19.22 -7.95
N ALA A 145 0.80 -18.11 -7.30
CA ALA A 145 -0.07 -16.93 -7.29
C ALA A 145 -0.17 -16.34 -8.71
N PRO A 146 -1.37 -15.99 -9.20
CA PRO A 146 -1.54 -15.22 -10.43
C PRO A 146 -0.74 -13.92 -10.43
N ASP A 147 -0.30 -13.50 -11.60
CA ASP A 147 0.43 -12.25 -11.77
C ASP A 147 -0.36 -11.05 -11.24
N GLY A 148 0.35 -10.14 -10.57
CA GLY A 148 -0.21 -8.92 -9.97
C GLY A 148 -1.02 -9.14 -8.68
N LEU A 149 -1.27 -10.37 -8.24
CA LEU A 149 -2.14 -10.61 -7.07
C LEU A 149 -1.57 -10.02 -5.77
N ALA A 150 -0.25 -10.09 -5.56
CA ALA A 150 0.43 -9.40 -4.44
C ALA A 150 0.26 -7.87 -4.50
N GLY A 151 0.37 -7.28 -5.69
CA GLY A 151 0.18 -5.84 -5.91
C GLY A 151 -1.24 -5.40 -5.57
N LYS A 152 -2.26 -6.21 -5.92
CA LYS A 152 -3.66 -5.97 -5.54
C LYS A 152 -3.85 -5.99 -4.02
N ALA A 153 -3.27 -6.96 -3.32
CA ALA A 153 -3.35 -7.03 -1.87
C ALA A 153 -2.66 -5.83 -1.20
N VAL A 154 -1.49 -5.43 -1.66
CA VAL A 154 -0.79 -4.23 -1.16
C VAL A 154 -1.62 -2.97 -1.40
N ALA A 155 -2.18 -2.80 -2.61
CA ALA A 155 -3.04 -1.66 -2.91
C ALA A 155 -4.28 -1.60 -1.99
N ALA A 156 -4.93 -2.75 -1.76
CA ALA A 156 -6.04 -2.84 -0.81
C ALA A 156 -5.63 -2.46 0.61
N ALA A 157 -4.47 -2.94 1.08
CA ALA A 157 -3.94 -2.60 2.39
C ALA A 157 -3.73 -1.08 2.57
N VAL A 158 -3.08 -0.43 1.60
CA VAL A 158 -2.80 1.02 1.64
C VAL A 158 -4.08 1.84 1.56
N ILE A 159 -5.03 1.47 0.69
CA ILE A 159 -6.30 2.17 0.55
C ILE A 159 -7.13 2.04 1.83
N LEU A 160 -7.25 0.82 2.39
CA LEU A 160 -7.97 0.59 3.65
C LEU A 160 -7.35 1.39 4.80
N ALA A 161 -6.02 1.37 4.93
CA ALA A 161 -5.31 2.17 5.94
C ALA A 161 -5.67 3.67 5.86
N ALA A 162 -5.85 4.20 4.65
CA ALA A 162 -6.21 5.60 4.47
C ALA A 162 -7.66 5.91 4.90
N VAL A 163 -8.61 5.02 4.61
CA VAL A 163 -10.05 5.37 4.65
C VAL A 163 -10.85 4.79 5.82
N THR A 164 -10.39 3.74 6.51
CA THR A 164 -11.24 3.00 7.47
C THR A 164 -11.72 3.83 8.67
N ARG A 165 -10.94 4.80 9.16
CA ARG A 165 -11.25 5.52 10.42
C ARG A 165 -11.77 6.94 10.25
N GLN A 166 -11.26 7.64 9.25
CA GLN A 166 -11.57 9.04 8.94
C GLN A 166 -11.56 9.18 7.41
N PRO A 167 -12.57 8.62 6.73
CA PRO A 167 -12.63 8.58 5.27
C PRO A 167 -12.53 9.97 4.62
N GLU A 168 -13.00 11.01 5.31
CA GLU A 168 -12.87 12.42 4.91
C GLU A 168 -11.40 12.87 4.78
N GLN A 169 -10.49 12.29 5.57
CA GLN A 169 -9.04 12.51 5.46
C GLN A 169 -8.37 11.55 4.46
N GLY A 170 -9.12 10.59 3.90
CA GLY A 170 -8.57 9.51 3.06
C GLY A 170 -7.75 10.04 1.89
N ASN A 171 -8.23 11.09 1.22
CA ASN A 171 -7.51 11.68 0.09
C ASN A 171 -6.18 12.35 0.51
N GLN A 172 -6.15 13.02 1.67
CA GLN A 172 -4.93 13.59 2.24
C GLN A 172 -3.94 12.50 2.66
N ARG A 173 -4.43 11.43 3.29
CA ARG A 173 -3.63 10.26 3.68
C ARG A 173 -3.03 9.54 2.48
N LEU A 174 -3.82 9.33 1.42
CA LEU A 174 -3.32 8.74 0.18
C LEU A 174 -2.21 9.60 -0.43
N ALA A 175 -2.26 10.94 -0.32
CA ALA A 175 -1.17 11.80 -0.76
C ALA A 175 0.11 11.51 0.04
N ALA A 176 0.05 11.54 1.37
CA ALA A 176 1.19 11.24 2.24
C ALA A 176 1.74 9.81 2.02
N PHE A 177 0.84 8.84 1.82
CA PHE A 177 1.22 7.45 1.52
C PHE A 177 1.91 7.33 0.17
N LEU A 178 1.46 8.06 -0.85
CA LEU A 178 2.14 8.10 -2.15
C LEU A 178 3.54 8.71 -2.03
N ASP A 179 3.72 9.79 -1.27
CA ASP A 179 5.04 10.37 -1.01
C ASP A 179 5.98 9.35 -0.34
N SER A 180 5.48 8.61 0.65
CA SER A 180 6.19 7.51 1.30
C SER A 180 6.58 6.39 0.32
N GLY A 181 5.65 5.98 -0.54
CA GLY A 181 5.90 4.93 -1.53
C GLY A 181 6.89 5.38 -2.62
N LEU A 182 6.83 6.64 -3.02
CA LEU A 182 7.78 7.24 -3.97
C LEU A 182 9.19 7.36 -3.36
N ASP A 183 9.32 7.68 -2.06
CA ASP A 183 10.59 7.64 -1.35
C ASP A 183 11.19 6.22 -1.37
N ILE A 184 10.40 5.19 -1.07
CA ILE A 184 10.82 3.78 -1.19
C ILE A 184 11.24 3.46 -2.62
N ALA A 185 10.46 3.91 -3.61
CA ALA A 185 10.76 3.69 -5.02
C ALA A 185 12.09 4.34 -5.45
N ALA A 186 12.47 5.47 -4.83
CA ALA A 186 13.76 6.14 -5.02
C ALA A 186 14.92 5.48 -4.23
N GLY A 187 14.63 4.56 -3.31
CA GLY A 187 15.61 3.84 -2.50
C GLY A 187 15.68 4.27 -1.03
N GLY A 188 14.76 5.12 -0.58
CA GLY A 188 14.56 5.49 0.82
C GLY A 188 13.85 4.41 1.64
N ASN A 189 13.34 4.81 2.81
CA ASN A 189 12.69 3.89 3.76
C ASN A 189 11.19 4.18 3.95
N GLY A 190 10.64 5.18 3.26
CA GLY A 190 9.23 5.51 3.23
C GLY A 190 8.70 6.14 4.50
N ARG A 191 9.54 6.75 5.35
CA ARG A 191 9.06 7.38 6.59
C ARG A 191 7.99 8.42 6.30
N LEU A 192 6.84 8.25 6.95
CA LEU A 192 5.79 9.27 6.98
C LEU A 192 6.15 10.30 8.04
N THR A 193 6.19 11.57 7.67
CA THR A 193 6.37 12.69 8.61
C THR A 193 5.09 12.91 9.43
N GLU A 194 5.21 13.48 10.64
CA GLU A 194 4.14 13.67 11.64
C GLU A 194 2.92 14.52 11.22
N THR A 195 2.77 14.84 9.93
CA THR A 195 1.65 15.61 9.38
C THR A 195 0.28 14.96 9.60
N LEU A 196 0.24 13.66 9.94
CA LEU A 196 -0.99 12.94 10.27
C LEU A 196 -1.47 13.14 11.72
N SER A 197 -0.69 13.80 12.57
CA SER A 197 -1.01 14.04 13.99
C SER A 197 -1.73 15.37 14.26
N GLY A 198 -2.03 16.17 13.24
CA GLY A 198 -2.48 17.56 13.40
C GLY A 198 -3.79 17.91 12.69
N SER A 199 -4.93 17.47 13.21
CA SER A 199 -6.20 18.21 13.06
C SER A 199 -7.17 17.83 14.19
N GLY A 200 -6.82 18.27 15.39
CA GLY A 200 -7.58 18.03 16.61
C GLY A 200 -7.41 19.17 17.60
N ALA A 201 -7.42 20.42 17.13
CA ALA A 201 -7.58 21.60 17.97
C ALA A 201 -7.82 22.82 17.08
N GLY A 202 -9.07 23.29 17.01
CA GLY A 202 -9.42 24.45 16.21
C GLY A 202 -10.82 24.97 16.53
N GLY A 203 -10.95 25.67 17.66
CA GLY A 203 -11.94 26.73 17.83
C GLY A 203 -13.22 26.39 18.61
N ALA A 204 -13.11 26.16 19.91
CA ALA A 204 -14.18 26.56 20.84
C ALA A 204 -13.71 27.85 21.53
N GLY A 205 -14.01 28.98 20.91
CA GLY A 205 -13.72 30.32 21.41
C GLY A 205 -14.77 31.30 20.91
N GLU A 206 -15.44 31.91 21.88
CA GLU A 206 -16.35 33.06 21.84
C GLU A 206 -17.80 32.88 21.38
N GLY A 207 -18.72 33.22 22.29
CA GLY A 207 -20.15 33.39 22.06
C GLY A 207 -20.90 33.79 23.31
N ASP A 208 -20.48 34.90 23.92
CA ASP A 208 -21.21 35.70 24.91
C ASP A 208 -22.73 35.75 24.64
N THR A 209 -23.56 35.44 25.64
CA THR A 209 -24.90 36.04 25.77
C THR A 209 -25.46 35.91 27.19
N ARG A 210 -25.35 37.04 27.90
CA ARG A 210 -26.19 37.54 29.02
C ARG A 210 -26.02 36.95 30.42
#